data_AF-A0A8S8Z5Q6-F1
#
_entry.id   AF-A0A8S8Z5Q6-F1
#
_cell.length_a   1.000
_cell.length_b   1.000
_cell.length_c   1.000
_cell.angle_alpha   90.00
_cell.angle_beta   90.00
_cell.angle_gamma   90.00
#
_symmetry.space_group_name_H-M   'P 1'
#
loop_
_entity.id
_entity.type
_entity.pdbx_description
1 polymer ?
#
loop_
_entity_poly.entity_id
_entity_poly.type
_entity_poly.pdbx_seq_one_letter_code
_entity_poly.pdbx_strand_id
1 'polypeptide(L)'
;MVDDLLDLTGDPSMGKPRGTDVHDGKMTLPIIHALTILHGAEREHLSDVLQNFSDERWEELIELLDSAGSMGYVRQLIDNHLQRAKDALEALPASEGRDLLFELVRMSRSRRN
;
A
#
# COMPACT_ATOMS: atom_id res chain seq x y z
N MET A 1 3.05 -3.90 1.29
CA MET A 1 3.17 -2.48 0.88
C MET A 1 2.71 -2.24 -0.54
N VAL A 2 3.44 -2.73 -1.57
CA VAL A 2 3.00 -2.58 -2.98
C VAL A 2 1.68 -3.32 -3.17
N ASP A 3 1.61 -4.57 -2.73
CA ASP A 3 0.40 -5.39 -2.81
C ASP A 3 -0.77 -4.75 -2.03
N ASP A 4 -0.53 -4.22 -0.83
CA ASP A 4 -1.54 -3.50 -0.03
C ASP A 4 -2.12 -2.29 -0.79
N LEU A 5 -1.27 -1.52 -1.49
CA LEU A 5 -1.75 -0.41 -2.33
C LEU A 5 -2.53 -0.92 -3.54
N LEU A 6 -2.11 -2.04 -4.15
CA LEU A 6 -2.83 -2.64 -5.26
C LEU A 6 -4.20 -3.17 -4.84
N ASP A 7 -4.32 -3.75 -3.65
CA ASP A 7 -5.61 -4.20 -3.11
C ASP A 7 -6.59 -3.03 -2.89
N LEU A 8 -6.06 -1.87 -2.47
CA LEU A 8 -6.84 -0.64 -2.23
C LEU A 8 -7.04 0.25 -3.47
N THR A 9 -6.30 0.04 -4.55
CA THR A 9 -6.38 0.86 -5.77
C THR A 9 -6.71 0.08 -7.04
N GLY A 10 -6.77 -1.26 -6.97
CA GLY A 10 -7.06 -2.14 -8.09
C GLY A 10 -8.41 -1.80 -8.73
N ASP A 11 -8.63 -2.13 -10.00
CA ASP A 11 -9.84 -1.79 -10.78
C ASP A 11 -10.97 -2.84 -10.54
N PRO A 12 -12.26 -2.50 -10.31
CA PRO A 12 -13.27 -3.53 -10.09
C PRO A 12 -13.57 -4.29 -11.39
N SER A 13 -13.24 -3.71 -12.56
CA SER A 13 -13.39 -4.35 -13.87
C SER A 13 -12.40 -5.50 -14.10
N MET A 14 -11.38 -5.66 -13.24
CA MET A 14 -10.43 -6.78 -13.28
C MET A 14 -11.03 -8.10 -12.78
N GLY A 15 -12.30 -8.12 -12.35
CA GLY A 15 -13.00 -9.35 -11.93
C GLY A 15 -12.49 -9.97 -10.61
N LYS A 16 -11.63 -9.27 -9.87
CA LYS A 16 -11.23 -9.60 -8.50
C LYS A 16 -11.89 -8.64 -7.51
N PRO A 17 -12.31 -9.12 -6.32
CA PRO A 17 -12.77 -8.24 -5.24
C PRO A 17 -11.66 -7.25 -4.88
N ARG A 18 -11.98 -5.97 -4.86
CA ARG A 18 -11.12 -4.93 -4.27
C ARG A 18 -11.16 -5.07 -2.76
N GLY A 19 -10.10 -4.67 -2.05
CA GLY A 19 -10.13 -4.66 -0.59
C GLY A 19 -10.20 -6.04 0.04
N THR A 20 -9.65 -7.07 -0.61
CA THR A 20 -9.66 -8.43 -0.05
C THR A 20 -8.97 -8.42 1.32
N ASP A 21 -7.92 -7.63 1.49
CA ASP A 21 -7.24 -7.51 2.77
C ASP A 21 -8.12 -6.84 3.84
N VAL A 22 -8.97 -5.90 3.45
CA VAL A 22 -9.91 -5.24 4.37
C VAL A 22 -11.01 -6.21 4.80
N HIS A 23 -11.57 -6.97 3.86
CA HIS A 23 -12.55 -8.03 4.14
C HIS A 23 -11.98 -9.13 5.04
N ASP A 24 -10.70 -9.46 4.89
CA ASP A 24 -9.98 -10.39 5.77
C ASP A 24 -9.62 -9.80 7.15
N GLY A 25 -9.96 -8.53 7.40
CA GLY A 25 -9.64 -7.81 8.64
C GLY A 25 -8.15 -7.50 8.81
N LYS A 26 -7.37 -7.48 7.72
CA LYS A 26 -5.93 -7.20 7.78
C LYS A 26 -5.68 -5.71 7.94
N MET A 27 -4.95 -5.38 8.99
CA MET A 27 -4.48 -4.02 9.25
C MET A 27 -3.22 -3.74 8.43
N THR A 28 -3.38 -3.39 7.16
CA THR A 28 -2.25 -3.04 6.27
C THR A 28 -1.70 -1.64 6.58
N LEU A 29 -0.53 -1.30 6.04
CA LEU A 29 0.13 -0.03 6.36
C LEU A 29 -0.70 1.23 6.08
N PRO A 30 -1.46 1.34 4.98
CA PRO A 30 -2.33 2.51 4.77
C PRO A 30 -3.34 2.70 5.91
N ILE A 31 -3.90 1.61 6.42
CA ILE A 31 -4.89 1.63 7.52
C ILE A 31 -4.22 1.97 8.85
N ILE A 32 -3.08 1.32 9.17
CA ILE A 32 -2.31 1.61 10.38
C ILE A 32 -1.90 3.08 10.42
N HIS A 33 -1.44 3.62 9.30
CA HIS A 33 -1.08 5.02 9.18
C HIS A 33 -2.30 5.93 9.41
N ALA A 34 -3.43 5.66 8.75
CA ALA A 34 -4.64 6.47 8.91
C ALA A 34 -5.14 6.50 10.36
N LEU A 35 -5.18 5.36 11.04
CA LEU A 35 -5.54 5.30 12.47
C LEU A 35 -4.57 6.05 13.39
N THR A 36 -3.32 6.23 12.96
CA THR A 36 -2.29 6.95 13.71
C THR A 36 -2.45 8.46 13.53
N ILE A 37 -2.77 8.93 12.32
CA ILE A 37 -2.84 10.35 11.96
C ILE A 37 -4.22 10.96 12.22
N LEU A 38 -5.30 10.23 11.94
CA LEU A 38 -6.65 10.72 12.19
C LEU A 38 -6.94 10.79 13.68
N HIS A 39 -7.80 11.74 14.07
CA HIS A 39 -8.19 11.99 15.45
C HIS A 39 -9.69 12.31 15.55
N GLY A 40 -10.25 12.18 16.76
CA GLY A 40 -11.65 12.50 17.02
C GLY A 40 -12.63 11.76 16.10
N ALA A 41 -13.60 12.48 15.56
CA ALA A 41 -14.68 11.94 14.75
C ALA A 41 -14.18 11.16 13.51
N GLU A 42 -13.13 11.62 12.83
CA GLU A 42 -12.60 10.93 11.63
C GLU A 42 -11.96 9.58 11.99
N ARG A 43 -11.28 9.49 13.14
CA ARG A 43 -10.69 8.23 13.60
C ARG A 43 -11.77 7.25 14.08
N GLU A 44 -12.78 7.75 14.77
CA GLU A 44 -13.94 6.94 15.18
C GLU A 44 -14.70 6.43 13.96
N HIS A 45 -14.90 7.28 12.95
CA HIS A 45 -15.51 6.92 11.68
C HIS A 45 -14.69 5.86 10.94
N LEU A 46 -13.36 6.02 10.83
CA LEU A 46 -12.51 4.98 10.24
C LEU A 46 -12.60 3.66 11.01
N SER A 47 -12.64 3.71 12.34
CA SER A 47 -12.78 2.49 13.16
C SER A 47 -14.11 1.79 12.90
N ASP A 48 -15.20 2.53 12.76
CA ASP A 48 -16.51 2.00 12.40
C ASP A 48 -16.54 1.43 10.97
N VAL A 49 -15.94 2.12 9.99
CA VAL A 49 -15.76 1.63 8.60
C VAL A 49 -15.08 0.28 8.60
N LEU A 50 -14.01 0.11 9.38
CA LEU A 50 -13.25 -1.14 9.41
C LEU A 50 -13.99 -2.26 10.15
N GLN A 51 -14.73 -1.95 11.21
CA GLN A 51 -15.49 -2.95 11.98
C GLN A 51 -16.71 -3.47 11.23
N ASN A 52 -17.38 -2.58 10.49
CA ASN A 52 -18.61 -2.85 9.77
C ASN A 52 -18.38 -2.74 8.26
N PHE A 53 -17.22 -3.22 7.79
CA PHE A 53 -16.82 -3.05 6.41
C PHE A 53 -17.69 -3.86 5.46
N SER A 54 -18.08 -3.21 4.37
CA SER A 54 -18.76 -3.81 3.22
C SER A 54 -18.40 -3.00 1.97
N ASP A 55 -18.69 -3.56 0.79
CA ASP A 55 -18.36 -2.90 -0.48
C ASP A 55 -19.07 -1.54 -0.63
N GLU A 56 -20.23 -1.34 0.02
CA GLU A 56 -20.95 -0.06 0.03
C GLU A 56 -20.18 1.06 0.76
N ARG A 57 -19.26 0.70 1.67
CA ARG A 57 -18.44 1.64 2.45
C ARG A 57 -17.05 1.84 1.84
N TRP A 58 -16.83 1.31 0.64
CA TRP A 58 -15.55 1.43 -0.05
C TRP A 58 -15.12 2.89 -0.23
N GLU A 59 -16.03 3.74 -0.69
CA GLU A 59 -15.73 5.15 -0.93
C GLU A 59 -15.38 5.87 0.38
N GLU A 60 -16.12 5.61 1.47
CA GLU A 60 -15.80 6.14 2.80
C GLU A 60 -14.39 5.75 3.25
N LEU A 61 -14.01 4.48 3.09
CA LEU A 61 -12.68 4.01 3.43
C LEU A 61 -11.61 4.77 2.64
N ILE A 62 -11.78 4.89 1.33
CA ILE A 62 -10.78 5.52 0.46
C ILE A 62 -10.65 7.00 0.77
N GLU A 63 -11.75 7.71 1.01
CA GLU A 63 -11.74 9.12 1.41
C GLU A 63 -10.99 9.34 2.74
N LEU A 64 -11.22 8.49 3.75
CA LEU A 64 -10.51 8.57 5.03
C LEU A 64 -9.01 8.25 4.89
N LEU A 65 -8.65 7.29 4.03
CA LEU A 65 -7.25 6.98 3.76
C LEU A 65 -6.54 8.11 2.99
N ASP A 66 -7.26 8.80 2.09
CA ASP A 66 -6.73 9.92 1.34
C ASP A 66 -6.61 11.18 2.21
N SER A 67 -7.60 11.48 3.05
CA SER A 67 -7.56 12.61 4.00
C SER A 67 -6.41 12.47 5.00
N ALA A 68 -6.10 11.23 5.41
CA ALA A 68 -4.94 10.92 6.24
C ALA A 68 -3.60 10.94 5.47
N GLY A 69 -3.61 11.08 4.14
CA GLY A 69 -2.41 11.03 3.29
C GLY A 69 -1.76 9.64 3.24
N SER A 70 -2.47 8.59 3.62
CA SER A 70 -1.92 7.24 3.84
C SER A 70 -1.40 6.58 2.56
N MET A 71 -2.07 6.80 1.43
CA MET A 71 -1.62 6.26 0.14
C MET A 71 -0.29 6.90 -0.29
N GLY A 72 -0.13 8.20 -0.04
CA GLY A 72 1.11 8.93 -0.31
C GLY A 72 2.25 8.45 0.59
N TYR A 73 1.97 8.29 1.88
CA TYR A 73 2.92 7.78 2.86
C TYR A 73 3.50 6.41 2.46
N VAL A 74 2.63 5.45 2.10
CA VAL A 74 3.09 4.11 1.72
C VAL A 74 3.86 4.13 0.40
N ARG A 75 3.47 4.97 -0.58
CA ARG A 75 4.25 5.16 -1.81
C ARG A 75 5.65 5.67 -1.51
N GLN A 76 5.79 6.63 -0.61
CA GLN A 76 7.10 7.17 -0.23
C GLN A 76 7.96 6.12 0.48
N LEU A 77 7.37 5.29 1.35
CA LEU A 77 8.09 4.17 1.97
C LEU A 77 8.58 3.16 0.93
N ILE A 78 7.73 2.79 -0.03
CA ILE A 78 8.12 1.90 -1.14
C ILE A 78 9.34 2.49 -1.87
N ASP A 79 9.27 3.76 -2.27
CA ASP A 79 10.35 4.41 -2.99
C ASP A 79 11.65 4.49 -2.16
N ASN A 80 11.55 4.74 -0.85
CA ASN A 80 12.71 4.71 0.06
C ASN A 80 13.33 3.31 0.13
N HIS A 81 12.53 2.27 0.30
CA HIS A 81 13.02 0.88 0.35
C HIS A 81 13.68 0.47 -0.98
N LEU A 82 13.09 0.85 -2.11
CA LEU A 82 13.67 0.59 -3.43
C LEU A 82 15.00 1.33 -3.62
N GLN A 83 15.10 2.58 -3.15
CA GLN A 83 16.35 3.32 -3.23
C GLN A 83 17.44 2.68 -2.37
N ARG A 84 17.12 2.33 -1.11
CA ARG A 84 18.04 1.62 -0.21
C ARG A 84 18.53 0.29 -0.80
N ALA A 85 17.66 -0.44 -1.50
CA ALA A 85 18.04 -1.66 -2.18
C ALA A 85 19.03 -1.38 -3.32
N LYS A 86 18.82 -0.33 -4.12
CA LYS A 86 19.77 0.08 -5.17
C LYS A 86 21.11 0.48 -4.57
N ASP A 87 21.13 1.33 -3.55
CA ASP A 87 22.35 1.79 -2.91
C ASP A 87 23.17 0.61 -2.35
N ALA A 88 22.49 -0.39 -1.77
CA ALA A 88 23.14 -1.61 -1.29
C ALA A 88 23.75 -2.45 -2.42
N LEU A 89 23.08 -2.52 -3.58
CA LEU A 89 23.60 -3.23 -4.75
C LEU A 89 24.78 -2.50 -5.40
N GLU A 90 24.78 -1.16 -5.42
CA GLU A 90 25.88 -0.37 -5.97
C GLU A 90 27.20 -0.59 -5.22
N ALA A 91 27.14 -0.90 -3.92
CA ALA A 91 28.30 -1.24 -3.12
C ALA A 91 28.95 -2.60 -3.51
N LEU A 92 28.27 -3.43 -4.31
CA LEU A 92 28.78 -4.73 -4.76
C LEU A 92 29.58 -4.61 -6.07
N PRO A 93 30.64 -5.42 -6.24
CA PRO A 93 31.34 -5.52 -7.53
C PRO A 93 30.41 -5.85 -8.68
N ALA A 94 30.72 -5.31 -9.87
CA ALA A 94 29.96 -5.59 -11.08
C ALA A 94 29.96 -7.08 -11.39
N SER A 95 28.77 -7.64 -11.57
CA SER A 95 28.53 -9.04 -11.89
C SER A 95 27.14 -9.20 -12.48
N GLU A 96 26.93 -10.26 -13.25
CA GLU A 96 25.61 -10.62 -13.78
C GLU A 96 24.56 -10.77 -12.68
N GLY A 97 24.93 -11.37 -11.55
CA GLY A 97 24.04 -11.50 -10.39
C GLY A 97 23.61 -10.16 -9.80
N ARG A 98 24.52 -9.17 -9.74
CA ARG A 98 24.18 -7.82 -9.30
C ARG A 98 23.19 -7.15 -10.26
N ASP A 99 23.39 -7.33 -11.56
CA ASP A 99 22.54 -6.71 -12.58
C ASP A 99 21.13 -7.32 -12.57
N LEU A 100 21.00 -8.65 -12.40
CA LEU A 100 19.72 -9.32 -12.20
C LEU A 100 18.97 -8.82 -10.96
N LEU A 101 19.67 -8.58 -9.84
CA LEU A 101 19.06 -8.01 -8.64
C LEU A 101 18.56 -6.57 -8.88
N PHE A 102 19.27 -5.76 -9.67
CA PHE A 102 18.79 -4.43 -10.06
C PHE A 102 17.50 -4.52 -10.89
N GLU A 103 17.40 -5.49 -11.80
CA GLU A 103 16.17 -5.71 -12.56
C GLU A 103 15.01 -6.10 -11.65
N LEU A 104 15.22 -7.00 -10.70
CA LEU A 104 14.21 -7.37 -9.71
C LEU A 104 13.70 -6.16 -8.92
N VAL A 105 14.61 -5.28 -8.45
CA VAL A 105 14.23 -4.05 -7.76
C VAL A 105 13.37 -3.14 -8.65
N ARG A 106 13.69 -3.01 -9.95
CA ARG A 106 12.88 -2.23 -10.89
C ARG A 106 11.49 -2.85 -11.07
N MET A 107 11.41 -4.17 -11.23
CA MET A 107 10.15 -4.89 -11.41
C MET A 107 9.24 -4.82 -10.17
N SER A 108 9.82 -4.84 -8.96
CA SER A 108 9.06 -4.74 -7.71
C SER A 108 8.25 -3.44 -7.59
N ARG A 109 8.68 -2.34 -8.25
CA ARG A 109 7.94 -1.07 -8.26
C ARG A 109 6.71 -1.10 -9.15
N SER A 110 6.80 -1.80 -10.28
CA SER A 110 5.83 -1.73 -11.37
C SER A 110 4.88 -2.93 -11.42
N ARG A 111 4.73 -3.66 -10.31
CA ARG A 111 3.71 -4.72 -10.23
C ARG A 111 2.34 -4.08 -10.47
N ARG A 112 1.81 -4.29 -11.66
CA ARG A 112 0.40 -4.20 -11.98
C ARG A 112 -0.03 -5.66 -12.13
N ASN A 113 -0.94 -6.10 -11.27
CA ASN A 113 -1.63 -7.37 -11.50
C ASN A 113 -2.53 -7.25 -12.72
#